data_AF-I4D2D3-F1
#
_entry.id   AF-I4D2D3-F1
#
_cell.length_a   1.000
_cell.length_b   1.000
_cell.length_c   1.000
_cell.angle_alpha   90.00
_cell.angle_beta   90.00
_cell.angle_gamma   90.00
#
_symmetry.space_group_name_H-M   'P 1'
#
loop_
_entity.id
_entity.type
_entity.pdbx_description
1 polymer ?
#
loop_
_entity_poly.entity_id
_entity_poly.type
_entity_poly.pdbx_seq_one_letter_code
_entity_poly.pdbx_strand_id
1 'polypeptide(L)'
;MKVSIYPISEERKGDFLQFFDNVAFTDNKEWSGCYCQFYHFDDEQWQQQTEEKNRLSAIKLIQEDRMKGFNGKGILAEFNITNPQTNN
;
A
#
# COMPACT_ATOMS: atom_id res chain seq x y z
N MET A 1 -16.72 -15.80 -0.61
CA MET A 1 -15.46 -15.05 -0.52
C MET A 1 -15.33 -14.52 0.90
N LYS A 2 -14.23 -14.79 1.59
CA LYS A 2 -13.96 -14.26 2.94
C LYS A 2 -12.79 -13.28 2.81
N VAL A 3 -13.03 -12.02 3.19
CA VAL A 3 -12.01 -10.97 3.19
C VAL A 3 -11.59 -10.73 4.63
N SER A 4 -10.27 -10.67 4.86
CA SER A 4 -9.69 -10.29 6.15
C SER A 4 -9.03 -8.92 6.00
N ILE A 5 -9.25 -8.05 6.98
CA ILE A 5 -8.71 -6.70 7.02
C ILE A 5 -7.73 -6.61 8.18
N TYR A 6 -6.52 -6.15 7.89
CA TYR A 6 -5.46 -6.00 8.89
C TYR A 6 -4.95 -4.56 8.95
N PRO A 7 -4.51 -4.09 10.14
CA PRO A 7 -3.74 -2.86 10.22
C PRO A 7 -2.44 -2.95 9.42
N ILE A 8 -1.98 -1.81 8.90
CA ILE A 8 -0.60 -1.69 8.42
C ILE A 8 0.33 -1.82 9.64
N SER A 9 1.30 -2.71 9.59
CA SER A 9 2.30 -2.92 10.65
C SER A 9 3.64 -3.34 10.07
N GLU A 10 4.71 -3.28 10.86
CA GLU A 10 6.04 -3.74 10.44
C GLU A 10 6.03 -5.22 10.00
N GLU A 11 5.24 -6.06 10.66
CA GLU A 11 5.07 -7.48 10.29
C GLU A 11 4.50 -7.66 8.88
N ARG A 12 3.59 -6.76 8.46
CA ARG A 12 2.91 -6.80 7.15
C ARG A 12 3.49 -5.83 6.13
N LYS A 13 4.66 -5.26 6.41
CA LYS A 13 5.36 -4.35 5.48
C LYS A 13 5.64 -5.00 4.13
N GLY A 14 6.01 -6.29 4.14
CA GLY A 14 6.25 -7.06 2.93
C GLY A 14 5.02 -7.11 2.03
N ASP A 15 3.86 -7.44 2.61
CA ASP A 15 2.58 -7.52 1.90
C ASP A 15 2.17 -6.15 1.35
N PHE A 16 2.36 -5.08 2.13
CA PHE A 16 2.14 -3.71 1.68
C PHE A 16 2.97 -3.38 0.44
N LEU A 17 4.29 -3.65 0.49
CA LEU A 17 5.19 -3.35 -0.62
C LEU A 17 4.85 -4.20 -1.85
N GLN A 18 4.60 -5.51 -1.68
CA GLN A 18 4.24 -6.37 -2.80
C GLN A 18 2.97 -5.88 -3.51
N PHE A 19 1.97 -5.44 -2.74
CA PHE A 19 0.72 -4.90 -3.29
C PHE A 19 0.96 -3.63 -4.10
N PHE A 20 1.67 -2.63 -3.56
CA PHE A 20 1.91 -1.37 -4.27
C PHE A 20 2.91 -1.50 -5.42
N ASP A 21 3.90 -2.39 -5.29
CA ASP A 21 4.93 -2.63 -6.32
C ASP A 21 4.32 -3.36 -7.54
N ASN A 22 3.30 -4.22 -7.37
CA ASN A 22 2.85 -5.14 -8.43
C ASN A 22 1.35 -5.18 -8.74
N VAL A 23 0.48 -4.77 -7.80
CA VAL A 23 -0.97 -5.04 -7.88
C VAL A 23 -1.80 -3.77 -7.93
N ALA A 24 -1.48 -2.76 -7.12
CA ALA A 24 -2.34 -1.60 -6.89
C ALA A 24 -2.66 -0.77 -8.14
N PHE A 25 -1.81 -0.82 -9.17
CA PHE A 25 -1.85 0.07 -10.33
C PHE A 25 -1.84 -0.66 -11.68
N THR A 26 -2.24 -1.94 -11.73
CA THR A 26 -2.25 -2.70 -12.99
C THR A 26 -3.06 -2.01 -14.09
N ASP A 27 -4.15 -1.35 -13.71
CA ASP A 27 -5.08 -0.69 -14.64
C ASP A 27 -4.89 0.83 -14.73
N ASN A 28 -4.06 1.43 -13.85
CA ASN A 28 -3.84 2.89 -13.74
C ASN A 28 -2.37 3.18 -13.43
N LYS A 29 -1.48 2.85 -14.38
CA LYS A 29 -0.02 2.96 -14.21
C LYS A 29 0.45 4.38 -13.99
N GLU A 30 -0.29 5.39 -14.44
CA GLU A 30 0.01 6.79 -14.18
C GLU A 30 -0.10 7.19 -12.71
N TRP A 31 -0.79 6.37 -11.89
CA TRP A 31 -0.85 6.53 -10.44
C TRP A 31 0.18 5.66 -9.71
N SER A 32 1.01 4.92 -10.45
CA SER A 32 2.02 4.04 -9.85
C SER A 32 3.04 4.83 -9.04
N GLY A 33 3.42 4.27 -7.91
CA GLY A 33 4.45 4.86 -7.05
C GLY A 33 3.93 5.93 -6.08
N CYS A 34 2.61 6.09 -5.93
CA CYS A 34 2.09 7.02 -4.93
C CYS A 34 2.23 6.51 -3.49
N TYR A 35 2.21 5.18 -3.28
CA TYR A 35 2.18 4.51 -1.96
C TYR A 35 1.21 5.17 -0.97
N CYS A 36 0.12 5.77 -1.48
CA CYS A 36 -0.85 6.58 -0.74
C CYS A 36 -0.24 7.75 0.07
N GLN A 37 0.90 8.30 -0.37
CA GLN A 37 1.63 9.38 0.31
C GLN A 37 1.12 10.79 -0.01
N PHE A 38 0.26 10.95 -1.03
CA PHE A 38 -0.22 12.26 -1.49
C PHE A 38 -0.70 13.17 -0.35
N TYR A 39 -1.46 12.63 0.60
CA TYR A 39 -2.03 13.39 1.72
C TYR A 39 -1.00 13.90 2.75
N HIS A 40 0.27 13.50 2.66
CA HIS A 40 1.34 13.99 3.52
C HIS A 40 2.02 15.25 2.98
N PHE A 41 1.71 15.65 1.75
CA PHE A 41 2.36 16.73 1.03
C PHE A 41 1.33 17.75 0.56
N ASP A 42 1.73 19.02 0.50
CA ASP A 42 1.01 19.99 -0.32
C ASP A 42 1.28 19.75 -1.83
N ASP A 43 0.55 20.47 -2.70
CA ASP A 43 0.65 20.28 -4.14
C ASP A 43 2.09 20.51 -4.66
N GLU A 44 2.81 21.50 -4.16
CA GLU A 44 4.17 21.83 -4.61
C GLU A 44 5.17 20.74 -4.17
N GLN A 45 5.05 20.28 -2.92
CA GLN A 45 5.84 19.18 -2.38
C GLN A 45 5.54 17.85 -3.07
N TRP A 46 4.29 17.63 -3.49
CA TRP A 46 3.88 16.44 -4.21
C TRP A 46 4.54 16.36 -5.59
N GLN A 47 4.60 17.48 -6.33
CA GLN A 47 5.27 17.54 -7.63
C GLN A 47 6.76 17.17 -7.56
N GLN A 48 7.38 17.25 -6.38
CA GLN A 48 8.79 16.89 -6.17
C GLN A 48 9.00 15.44 -5.72
N GLN A 49 7.91 14.68 -5.48
CA GLN A 49 7.99 13.29 -5.09
C GLN A 49 8.36 12.40 -6.27
N THR A 50 9.04 11.31 -5.96
CA THR A 50 9.32 10.22 -6.89
C THR A 50 8.78 8.94 -6.29
N GLU A 51 8.54 7.93 -7.13
CA GLU A 51 8.17 6.59 -6.68
C GLU A 51 9.13 6.07 -5.60
N GLU A 52 10.43 6.22 -5.81
CA GLU A 52 11.46 5.80 -4.87
C GLU A 52 11.36 6.52 -3.52
N LYS A 53 11.19 7.86 -3.53
CA LYS A 53 11.01 8.65 -2.30
C LYS A 53 9.76 8.21 -1.55
N ASN A 54 8.66 8.00 -2.26
CA ASN A 54 7.40 7.56 -1.68
C ASN A 54 7.51 6.16 -1.08
N ARG A 55 8.19 5.23 -1.76
CA ARG A 55 8.45 3.87 -1.25
C ARG A 55 9.28 3.88 0.03
N LEU A 56 10.36 4.65 0.05
CA LEU A 56 11.22 4.79 1.24
C LEU A 56 10.49 5.47 2.40
N SER A 57 9.70 6.51 2.10
CA SER A 57 8.84 7.17 3.10
C SER A 57 7.83 6.20 3.71
N ALA A 58 7.17 5.37 2.88
CA ALA A 58 6.22 4.37 3.35
C ALA A 58 6.90 3.34 4.27
N ILE A 59 8.07 2.83 3.91
CA ILE A 59 8.85 1.91 4.76
C ILE A 59 9.13 2.55 6.11
N LYS A 60 9.64 3.78 6.13
CA LYS A 60 9.97 4.50 7.35
C LYS A 60 8.73 4.72 8.23
N LEU A 61 7.61 5.14 7.62
CA LEU A 61 6.37 5.38 8.35
C LEU A 61 5.77 4.09 8.92
N ILE A 62 5.92 2.96 8.23
CA ILE A 62 5.49 1.65 8.75
C ILE A 62 6.34 1.25 9.96
N GLN A 63 7.66 1.41 9.86
CA GLN A 63 8.60 1.14 10.95
C GLN A 63 8.34 2.01 12.18
N GLU A 64 7.89 3.25 11.98
CA GLU A 64 7.51 4.19 13.04
C GLU A 64 6.06 4.01 13.55
N ASP A 65 5.28 3.05 13.04
CA ASP A 65 3.84 2.87 13.31
C ASP A 65 2.99 4.13 12.99
N ARG A 66 3.45 4.90 12.01
CA ARG A 66 2.86 6.17 11.56
C ARG A 66 2.19 6.10 10.19
N MET A 67 2.41 5.02 9.44
CA MET A 67 1.74 4.81 8.16
C MET A 67 0.26 4.48 8.39
N LYS A 68 -0.60 5.48 8.23
CA LYS A 68 -2.05 5.37 8.45
C LYS A 68 -2.78 5.94 7.24
N GLY A 69 -3.73 5.19 6.70
CA GLY A 69 -4.55 5.60 5.55
C GLY A 69 -5.48 6.77 5.88
N PHE A 70 -6.27 7.21 4.89
CA PHE A 70 -7.24 8.29 5.04
C PHE A 70 -8.14 8.03 6.27
N ASN A 71 -8.17 8.98 7.21
CA ASN A 71 -8.77 8.91 8.56
C ASN A 71 -7.94 8.25 9.69
N GLY A 72 -6.61 8.13 9.55
CA GLY A 72 -5.76 7.70 10.66
C GLY A 72 -5.90 6.22 11.03
N LYS A 73 -6.42 5.39 10.11
CA LYS A 73 -6.48 3.93 10.22
C LYS A 73 -5.93 3.33 8.94
N GLY A 74 -4.66 2.91 8.95
CA GLY A 74 -4.07 2.13 7.86
C GLY A 74 -4.75 0.77 7.78
N ILE A 75 -5.40 0.47 6.65
CA ILE A 75 -6.01 -0.83 6.38
C ILE A 75 -5.29 -1.44 5.17
N LEU A 76 -4.66 -2.59 5.37
CA LEU A 76 -4.30 -3.53 4.30
C LEU A 76 -5.46 -4.49 4.14
N ALA A 77 -6.05 -4.51 2.94
CA ALA A 77 -6.97 -5.56 2.56
C ALA A 77 -6.17 -6.70 1.91
N GLU A 78 -6.08 -7.84 2.58
CA GLU A 78 -5.53 -9.05 1.99
C GLU A 78 -6.63 -9.84 1.29
N PHE A 79 -6.47 -10.06 -0.01
CA PHE A 79 -7.33 -10.96 -0.78
C PHE A 79 -6.79 -12.38 -0.68
N ASN A 80 -7.36 -13.20 0.20
CA ASN A 80 -7.15 -14.64 0.17
C ASN A 80 -7.89 -15.25 -1.03
N ILE A 81 -7.21 -15.35 -2.18
CA ILE A 81 -7.70 -16.15 -3.31
C ILE A 81 -7.40 -17.62 -2.99
N THR A 82 -8.21 -18.24 -2.14
CA THR A 82 -8.26 -19.71 -2.12
C THR A 82 -8.91 -20.12 -3.44
N ASN A 83 -8.09 -20.55 -4.39
CA ASN A 83 -8.55 -21.11 -5.66
C ASN A 83 -9.50 -22.30 -5.34
N PRO A 84 -10.81 -22.21 -5.61
CA PRO A 84 -11.66 -23.37 -5.54
C PRO A 84 -11.53 -24.10 -6.88
N GLN A 85 -11.02 -25.34 -6.79
CA GLN A 85 -11.18 -26.44 -7.74
C GLN A 85 -9.97 -26.76 -8.63
N THR A 86 -9.02 -27.50 -8.07
CA THR A 86 -8.54 -28.72 -8.74
C THR A 86 -9.31 -29.90 -8.15
N ASN A 87 -10.44 -30.24 -8.77
CA ASN A 87 -11.09 -31.55 -8.61
C ASN A 87 -11.21 -32.17 -10.00
N ASN A 88 -10.43 -33.24 -10.18
CA ASN A 88 -10.39 -34.21 -11.28
C ASN A 88 -9.93 -33.74 -12.66
#